data_AF-A0A086M901-F1
#
_entry.id   AF-A0A086M901-F1
#
_cell.length_a   1.000
_cell.length_b   1.000
_cell.length_c   1.000
_cell.angle_alpha   90.00
_cell.angle_beta   90.00
_cell.angle_gamma   90.00
#
_symmetry.space_group_name_H-M   'P 1'
#
loop_
_entity.id
_entity.type
_entity.pdbx_description
1 polymer ?
#
loop_
_entity_poly.entity_id
_entity_poly.type
_entity_poly.pdbx_seq_one_letter_code
_entity_poly.pdbx_strand_id
1 'polypeptide(L)'
;GTDISLDELRSLYDAVILAYGAAGDKPLRIPGVSDLRGCLSARDFVGFYNAHPRALKKALSLLPDLGEAPGGLQPPAACVIGNGNVALDVARLLVKAREKLHTTDIHHRALDWFSHARIRHVSVIGRRGWMQSSFSNKELRELVTDDKILAVVDPDDFSASLTEASLKELQDSRLKQRSRALFEQMVDNWDKRESLDRPVVHLRFLTSPIRALPHRD
;
A
#
# COMPACT_ATOMS: atom_id res chain seq x y z
N GLY A 1 28.00 -4.46 -13.59
CA GLY A 1 28.51 -3.59 -12.51
C GLY A 1 28.76 -4.34 -11.21
N THR A 2 29.20 -5.60 -11.29
CA THR A 2 29.64 -6.43 -10.16
C THR A 2 30.58 -7.48 -10.74
N ASP A 3 30.12 -8.18 -11.77
CA ASP A 3 30.94 -9.14 -12.55
C ASP A 3 31.68 -8.48 -13.72
N ILE A 4 31.00 -7.58 -14.45
CA ILE A 4 31.55 -6.83 -15.58
C ILE A 4 31.38 -5.33 -15.32
N SER A 5 32.40 -4.52 -15.61
CA SER A 5 32.34 -3.06 -15.41
C SER A 5 31.61 -2.34 -16.56
N LEU A 6 31.13 -1.13 -16.32
CA LEU A 6 30.54 -0.33 -17.40
C LEU A 6 31.59 0.09 -18.44
N ASP A 7 32.83 0.32 -18.00
CA ASP A 7 33.91 0.74 -18.88
C ASP A 7 34.35 -0.39 -19.80
N GLU A 8 34.35 -1.62 -19.32
CA GLU A 8 34.57 -2.81 -20.13
C GLU A 8 33.50 -2.94 -21.22
N LEU A 9 32.22 -2.79 -20.87
CA LEU A 9 31.13 -2.79 -21.86
C LEU A 9 31.28 -1.69 -22.91
N ARG A 10 31.69 -0.48 -22.49
CA ARG A 10 31.95 0.64 -23.42
C ARG A 10 33.14 0.40 -24.33
N SER A 11 34.11 -0.40 -23.92
CA SER A 11 35.27 -0.76 -24.74
C SER A 11 34.94 -1.82 -25.81
N LEU A 12 33.89 -2.62 -25.59
CA LEU A 12 33.51 -3.75 -26.45
C LEU A 12 32.37 -3.44 -27.42
N TYR A 13 31.59 -2.39 -27.16
CA TYR A 13 30.38 -2.07 -27.92
C TYR A 13 30.30 -0.60 -28.28
N ASP A 14 29.80 -0.30 -29.48
CA ASP A 14 29.60 1.08 -29.96
C ASP A 14 28.56 1.85 -29.13
N ALA A 15 27.60 1.15 -28.52
CA ALA A 15 26.59 1.74 -27.66
C ALA A 15 26.20 0.80 -26.51
N VAL A 16 25.95 1.38 -25.34
CA VAL A 16 25.50 0.66 -24.14
C VAL A 16 24.20 1.26 -23.63
N ILE A 17 23.12 0.46 -23.60
CA ILE A 17 21.80 0.87 -23.10
C ILE A 17 21.62 0.36 -21.67
N LEU A 18 21.44 1.28 -20.72
CA LEU A 18 21.19 0.94 -19.32
C LEU A 18 19.70 0.78 -19.05
N ALA A 19 19.23 -0.47 -18.96
CA ALA A 19 17.82 -0.81 -18.76
C ALA A 19 17.55 -1.58 -17.44
N TYR A 20 18.35 -1.35 -16.40
CA TYR A 20 18.26 -2.09 -15.12
C TYR A 20 17.15 -1.59 -14.16
N GLY A 21 16.33 -0.64 -14.60
CA GLY A 21 15.22 -0.08 -13.83
C GLY A 21 15.67 0.66 -12.55
N ALA A 22 14.74 0.80 -11.60
CA ALA A 22 15.03 1.36 -10.29
C ALA A 22 15.13 0.22 -9.27
N ALA A 23 16.32 -0.04 -8.73
CA ALA A 23 16.56 -1.16 -7.81
C ALA A 23 16.40 -0.79 -6.32
N GLY A 24 16.50 0.49 -5.97
CA GLY A 24 16.45 0.98 -4.60
C GLY A 24 15.06 1.42 -4.15
N ASP A 25 14.83 1.36 -2.85
CA ASP A 25 13.67 1.95 -2.19
C ASP A 25 13.97 3.36 -1.71
N LYS A 26 12.92 4.18 -1.55
CA LYS A 26 13.04 5.46 -0.85
C LYS A 26 12.79 5.21 0.65
N PRO A 27 13.82 5.23 1.50
CA PRO A 27 13.65 4.94 2.92
C PRO A 27 12.83 6.04 3.60
N LEU A 28 11.92 5.64 4.48
CA LEU A 28 11.22 6.55 5.37
C LEU A 28 12.14 6.89 6.55
N ARG A 29 12.72 8.09 6.54
CA ARG A 29 13.69 8.53 7.54
C ARG A 29 13.01 9.02 8.83
N ILE A 30 12.33 8.12 9.51
CA ILE A 30 11.72 8.37 10.82
C ILE A 30 12.21 7.32 11.84
N PRO A 31 12.25 7.66 13.14
CA PRO A 31 12.69 6.71 14.17
C PRO A 31 11.85 5.43 14.19
N GLY A 32 12.52 4.29 14.44
CA GLY A 32 11.90 2.97 14.61
C GLY A 32 11.71 2.15 13.33
N VAL A 33 11.60 2.79 12.15
CA VAL A 33 11.28 2.06 10.90
C VAL A 33 12.37 1.07 10.48
N SER A 34 13.64 1.34 10.76
CA SER A 34 14.76 0.45 10.43
C SER A 34 14.98 -0.67 11.45
N ASP A 35 14.53 -0.48 12.69
CA ASP A 35 14.96 -1.27 13.83
C ASP A 35 13.85 -2.23 14.31
N LEU A 36 12.59 -1.94 13.95
CA LEU A 36 11.43 -2.71 14.37
C LEU A 36 11.04 -3.76 13.32
N ARG A 37 10.62 -4.93 13.81
CA ARG A 37 9.86 -5.90 13.01
C ARG A 37 8.52 -5.29 12.58
N GLY A 38 7.95 -5.80 11.49
CA GLY A 38 6.71 -5.33 10.88
C GLY A 38 6.88 -4.11 9.96
N CYS A 39 8.06 -3.50 9.91
CA CYS A 39 8.36 -2.41 8.99
C CYS A 39 9.04 -2.93 7.71
N LEU A 40 8.35 -2.87 6.57
CA LEU A 40 8.88 -3.26 5.27
C LEU A 40 8.67 -2.15 4.23
N SER A 41 9.54 -2.10 3.23
CA SER A 41 9.24 -1.32 2.02
C SER A 41 8.14 -2.00 1.22
N ALA A 42 7.34 -1.22 0.49
CA ALA A 42 6.33 -1.78 -0.40
C ALA A 42 6.97 -2.70 -1.46
N ARG A 43 8.18 -2.38 -1.94
CA ARG A 43 8.92 -3.22 -2.88
C ARG A 43 9.30 -4.56 -2.28
N ASP A 44 9.81 -4.59 -1.05
CA ASP A 44 10.16 -5.84 -0.36
C ASP A 44 8.90 -6.68 -0.13
N PHE A 45 7.78 -6.05 0.23
CA PHE A 45 6.51 -6.75 0.38
C PHE A 45 5.98 -7.28 -0.96
N VAL A 46 6.07 -6.50 -2.04
CA VAL A 46 5.73 -6.94 -3.40
C VAL A 46 6.61 -8.09 -3.85
N GLY A 47 7.92 -7.97 -3.67
CA GLY A 47 8.86 -9.04 -3.97
C GLY A 47 8.61 -10.29 -3.14
N PHE A 48 8.16 -10.15 -1.90
CA PHE A 48 7.83 -11.29 -1.03
C PHE A 48 6.69 -12.14 -1.60
N TYR A 49 5.56 -11.52 -1.98
CA TYR A 49 4.45 -12.29 -2.53
C TYR A 49 4.68 -12.74 -3.99
N ASN A 50 5.53 -12.03 -4.74
CA ASN A 50 5.96 -12.38 -6.10
C ASN A 50 7.26 -13.21 -6.16
N ALA A 51 7.63 -13.91 -5.08
CA ALA A 51 8.77 -14.84 -5.05
C ALA A 51 10.17 -14.26 -5.39
N HIS A 52 10.41 -12.96 -5.24
CA HIS A 52 11.74 -12.37 -5.44
C HIS A 52 12.71 -12.87 -4.34
N PRO A 53 13.79 -13.59 -4.66
CA PRO A 53 14.57 -14.34 -3.65
C PRO A 53 15.11 -13.49 -2.49
N ARG A 54 15.62 -12.27 -2.79
CA ARG A 54 16.12 -11.35 -1.75
C ARG A 54 15.00 -10.81 -0.86
N ALA A 55 13.84 -10.55 -1.45
CA ALA A 55 12.70 -9.97 -0.75
C ALA A 55 12.02 -11.01 0.13
N LEU A 56 11.89 -12.25 -0.36
CA LEU A 56 11.36 -13.38 0.40
C LEU A 56 12.11 -13.61 1.71
N LYS A 57 13.45 -13.70 1.65
CA LYS A 57 14.29 -13.89 2.84
C LYS A 57 14.14 -12.73 3.84
N LYS A 58 14.18 -11.50 3.35
CA LYS A 58 14.06 -10.30 4.19
C LYS A 58 12.68 -10.20 4.83
N ALA A 59 11.61 -10.39 4.05
CA ALA A 59 10.25 -10.27 4.55
C ALA A 59 9.92 -11.33 5.60
N LEU A 60 10.30 -12.59 5.40
CA LEU A 60 10.09 -13.64 6.40
C LEU A 60 10.82 -13.37 7.74
N SER A 61 11.88 -12.57 7.73
CA SER A 61 12.60 -12.18 8.96
C SER A 61 11.98 -10.98 9.70
N LEU A 62 11.17 -10.18 8.99
CA LEU A 62 10.59 -8.94 9.50
C LEU A 62 9.10 -9.03 9.75
N LEU A 63 8.36 -9.81 8.96
CA LEU A 63 6.92 -9.93 9.10
C LEU A 63 6.60 -10.61 10.45
N PRO A 64 5.70 -10.03 11.26
CA PRO A 64 5.26 -10.66 12.48
C PRO A 64 4.43 -11.92 12.15
N ASP A 65 4.43 -12.85 13.10
CA ASP A 65 3.41 -13.89 13.13
C ASP A 65 2.10 -13.23 13.58
N LEU A 66 1.12 -13.18 12.67
CA LEU A 66 -0.18 -12.54 12.86
C LEU A 66 -1.28 -13.57 13.14
N GLY A 67 -0.92 -14.69 13.79
CA GLY A 67 -1.86 -15.69 14.30
C GLY A 67 -2.97 -15.10 15.18
N GLU A 68 -3.92 -15.93 15.60
CA GLU A 68 -5.05 -15.46 16.41
C GLU A 68 -4.57 -14.68 17.64
N ALA A 69 -4.98 -13.41 17.74
CA ALA A 69 -4.62 -12.58 18.88
C ALA A 69 -5.18 -13.24 20.15
N PRO A 70 -4.34 -13.58 21.14
CA PRO A 70 -4.84 -14.18 22.37
C PRO A 70 -5.75 -13.20 23.10
N GLY A 71 -6.99 -13.61 23.41
CA GLY A 71 -7.83 -12.94 24.41
C GLY A 71 -8.49 -11.61 24.00
N GLY A 72 -9.26 -11.57 22.90
CA GLY A 72 -10.21 -10.46 22.65
C GLY A 72 -9.58 -9.12 22.24
N LEU A 73 -8.29 -9.11 21.88
CA LEU A 73 -7.59 -7.96 21.31
C LEU A 73 -8.16 -7.60 19.91
N GLN A 74 -8.03 -6.33 19.53
CA GLN A 74 -8.42 -5.87 18.18
C GLN A 74 -7.70 -6.68 17.09
N PRO A 75 -8.38 -6.99 15.97
CA PRO A 75 -7.76 -7.70 14.87
C PRO A 75 -6.53 -6.92 14.36
N PRO A 76 -5.48 -7.63 13.87
CA PRO A 76 -4.28 -6.97 13.40
C PRO A 76 -4.59 -5.98 12.26
N ALA A 77 -3.98 -4.81 12.34
CA ALA A 77 -4.11 -3.74 11.36
C ALA A 77 -2.77 -3.48 10.66
N ALA A 78 -2.82 -2.96 9.44
CA ALA A 78 -1.64 -2.57 8.69
C ALA A 78 -1.71 -1.11 8.25
N CYS A 79 -0.53 -0.47 8.17
CA CYS A 79 -0.38 0.88 7.66
C CYS A 79 0.52 0.85 6.42
N VAL A 80 0.04 1.41 5.31
CA VAL A 80 0.78 1.55 4.05
C VAL A 80 1.06 3.03 3.81
N ILE A 81 2.33 3.42 3.78
CA ILE A 81 2.70 4.82 3.59
C ILE A 81 2.91 5.11 2.10
N GLY A 82 2.04 5.94 1.51
CA GLY A 82 2.15 6.37 0.12
C GLY A 82 0.80 6.65 -0.55
N ASN A 83 0.82 7.53 -1.56
CA ASN A 83 -0.34 7.91 -2.38
C ASN A 83 -0.19 7.47 -3.84
N GLY A 84 0.24 6.23 -4.10
CA GLY A 84 0.41 5.70 -5.46
C GLY A 84 -0.17 4.29 -5.60
N ASN A 85 -0.35 3.81 -6.82
CA ASN A 85 -1.04 2.54 -7.10
C ASN A 85 -0.47 1.34 -6.32
N VAL A 86 0.86 1.27 -6.14
CA VAL A 86 1.49 0.19 -5.35
C VAL A 86 0.94 0.15 -3.92
N ALA A 87 0.58 1.29 -3.32
CA ALA A 87 -0.03 1.30 -2.00
C ALA A 87 -1.44 0.66 -2.00
N LEU A 88 -2.22 0.86 -3.07
CA LEU A 88 -3.52 0.21 -3.26
C LEU A 88 -3.37 -1.28 -3.56
N ASP A 89 -2.36 -1.69 -4.34
CA ASP A 89 -2.04 -3.10 -4.57
C ASP A 89 -1.77 -3.82 -3.25
N VAL A 90 -0.88 -3.25 -2.44
CA VAL A 90 -0.54 -3.79 -1.12
C VAL A 90 -1.77 -3.83 -0.22
N ALA A 91 -2.55 -2.74 -0.16
CA ALA A 91 -3.74 -2.69 0.68
C ALA A 91 -4.79 -3.73 0.27
N ARG A 92 -5.09 -3.85 -1.03
CA ARG A 92 -6.02 -4.85 -1.57
C ARG A 92 -5.56 -6.26 -1.26
N LEU A 93 -4.27 -6.56 -1.44
CA LEU A 93 -3.74 -7.89 -1.17
C LEU A 93 -3.86 -8.25 0.32
N LEU A 94 -3.57 -7.31 1.22
CA LEU A 94 -3.64 -7.51 2.68
C LEU A 94 -5.05 -7.85 3.17
N VAL A 95 -6.09 -7.32 2.51
CA VAL A 95 -7.50 -7.59 2.86
C VAL A 95 -8.18 -8.62 1.95
N LYS A 96 -7.46 -9.19 0.98
CA LYS A 96 -8.04 -10.10 -0.01
C LYS A 96 -8.44 -11.41 0.66
N ALA A 97 -9.63 -11.90 0.32
CA ALA A 97 -10.11 -13.20 0.78
C ALA A 97 -9.13 -14.32 0.41
N ARG A 98 -8.81 -15.19 1.37
CA ARG A 98 -7.77 -16.22 1.27
C ARG A 98 -8.04 -17.20 0.13
N GLU A 99 -9.30 -17.58 -0.06
CA GLU A 99 -9.73 -18.50 -1.12
C GLU A 99 -9.36 -17.96 -2.51
N LYS A 100 -9.41 -16.62 -2.69
CA LYS A 100 -9.00 -15.97 -3.94
C LYS A 100 -7.48 -15.90 -4.10
N LEU A 101 -6.69 -16.04 -3.04
CA LEU A 101 -5.22 -16.09 -3.13
C LEU A 101 -4.74 -17.47 -3.59
N HIS A 102 -5.40 -18.54 -3.15
CA HIS A 102 -5.09 -19.92 -3.57
C HIS A 102 -5.21 -20.14 -5.09
N THR A 103 -5.99 -19.31 -5.79
CA THR A 103 -6.15 -19.38 -7.25
C THR A 103 -5.16 -18.52 -8.03
N THR A 104 -4.23 -17.83 -7.36
CA THR A 104 -3.21 -16.97 -7.99
C THR A 104 -1.84 -17.62 -8.01
N ASP A 105 -0.90 -17.01 -8.73
CA ASP A 105 0.52 -17.39 -8.79
C ASP A 105 1.35 -16.95 -7.56
N ILE A 106 0.67 -16.60 -6.46
CA ILE A 106 1.32 -16.17 -5.22
C ILE A 106 2.23 -17.27 -4.66
N HIS A 107 3.41 -16.89 -4.17
CA HIS A 107 4.37 -17.84 -3.61
C HIS A 107 3.81 -18.57 -2.38
N HIS A 108 3.98 -19.89 -2.27
CA HIS A 108 3.44 -20.71 -1.18
C HIS A 108 3.78 -20.19 0.23
N ARG A 109 5.01 -19.76 0.50
CA ARG A 109 5.36 -19.18 1.82
C ARG A 109 4.65 -17.85 2.11
N ALA A 110 4.35 -17.07 1.08
CA ALA A 110 3.58 -15.85 1.25
C ALA A 110 2.12 -16.20 1.52
N LEU A 111 1.58 -17.18 0.80
CA LEU A 111 0.25 -17.73 1.04
C LEU A 111 0.10 -18.30 2.45
N ASP A 112 1.10 -19.02 2.95
CA ASP A 112 1.15 -19.51 4.33
C ASP A 112 1.12 -18.33 5.32
N TRP A 113 1.85 -17.25 5.07
CA TRP A 113 1.75 -16.07 5.94
C TRP A 113 0.36 -15.42 5.88
N PHE A 114 -0.24 -15.27 4.69
CA PHE A 114 -1.59 -14.74 4.52
C PHE A 114 -2.69 -15.64 5.11
N SER A 115 -2.46 -16.96 5.19
CA SER A 115 -3.39 -17.92 5.80
C SER A 115 -3.44 -17.81 7.33
N HIS A 116 -2.43 -17.20 7.95
CA HIS A 116 -2.44 -16.87 9.37
C HIS A 116 -2.84 -15.41 9.60
N ALA A 117 -2.34 -14.48 8.77
CA ALA A 117 -2.67 -13.06 8.88
C ALA A 117 -4.17 -12.79 8.69
N ARG A 118 -4.83 -12.28 9.74
CA ARG A 118 -6.25 -11.87 9.72
C ARG A 118 -6.39 -10.36 9.66
N ILE A 119 -5.66 -9.72 8.73
CA ILE A 119 -5.70 -8.26 8.59
C ILE A 119 -7.04 -7.86 7.98
N ARG A 120 -7.81 -7.11 8.75
CA ARG A 120 -9.11 -6.57 8.32
C ARG A 120 -9.12 -5.07 8.15
N HIS A 121 -8.14 -4.37 8.71
CA HIS A 121 -8.09 -2.91 8.65
C HIS A 121 -6.75 -2.49 8.09
N VAL A 122 -6.78 -1.80 6.94
CA VAL A 122 -5.59 -1.23 6.32
C VAL A 122 -5.77 0.26 6.18
N SER A 123 -4.84 1.03 6.73
CA SER A 123 -4.75 2.48 6.50
C SER A 123 -3.71 2.77 5.43
N VAL A 124 -4.12 3.40 4.33
CA VAL A 124 -3.21 3.93 3.31
C VAL A 124 -3.01 5.42 3.58
N ILE A 125 -1.79 5.81 3.94
CA ILE A 125 -1.51 7.13 4.51
C ILE A 125 -0.75 8.00 3.52
N GLY A 126 -1.37 9.12 3.19
CA GLY A 126 -0.86 10.14 2.30
C GLY A 126 -0.50 11.45 3.00
N ARG A 127 0.73 11.92 2.81
CA ARG A 127 1.16 13.23 3.34
C ARG A 127 0.47 14.45 2.71
N ARG A 128 -0.22 14.29 1.59
CA ARG A 128 -0.95 15.35 0.86
C ARG A 128 -2.41 14.93 0.69
N GLY A 129 -3.24 15.84 0.20
CA GLY A 129 -4.65 15.58 -0.09
C GLY A 129 -4.86 14.58 -1.23
N TRP A 130 -6.10 14.09 -1.35
CA TRP A 130 -6.49 13.15 -2.41
C TRP A 130 -6.30 13.74 -3.81
N MET A 131 -6.44 15.07 -3.95
CA MET A 131 -6.18 15.79 -5.20
C MET A 131 -4.73 15.64 -5.68
N GLN A 132 -3.76 15.46 -4.77
CA GLN A 132 -2.35 15.26 -5.13
C GLN A 132 -1.92 13.79 -5.10
N SER A 133 -2.89 12.87 -5.01
CA SER A 133 -2.62 11.45 -5.12
C SER A 133 -2.24 11.07 -6.56
N SER A 134 -1.41 10.03 -6.67
CA SER A 134 -0.97 9.41 -7.92
C SER A 134 -1.74 8.12 -8.20
N PHE A 135 -2.89 7.93 -7.56
CA PHE A 135 -3.77 6.81 -7.85
C PHE A 135 -4.41 7.00 -9.22
N SER A 136 -4.46 5.93 -10.01
CA SER A 136 -5.23 5.96 -11.25
C SER A 136 -6.72 5.73 -10.98
N ASN A 137 -7.59 6.26 -11.83
CA ASN A 137 -9.03 6.02 -11.76
C ASN A 137 -9.40 4.55 -11.95
N LYS A 138 -8.55 3.75 -12.59
CA LYS A 138 -8.75 2.30 -12.72
C LYS A 138 -8.59 1.63 -11.36
N GLU A 139 -7.46 1.87 -10.70
CA GLU A 139 -7.14 1.26 -9.40
C GLU A 139 -8.11 1.72 -8.30
N LEU A 140 -8.48 3.00 -8.28
CA LEU A 140 -9.51 3.50 -7.35
C LEU A 140 -10.85 2.83 -7.59
N ARG A 141 -11.26 2.66 -8.85
CA ARG A 141 -12.53 2.02 -9.19
C ARG A 141 -12.54 0.57 -8.73
N GLU A 142 -11.48 -0.19 -9.02
CA GLU A 142 -11.37 -1.58 -8.56
C GLU A 142 -11.54 -1.71 -7.06
N LEU A 143 -10.94 -0.79 -6.28
CA LEU A 143 -11.09 -0.77 -4.82
C LEU A 143 -12.54 -0.45 -4.37
N VAL A 144 -13.21 0.51 -5.02
CA VAL A 144 -14.59 0.91 -4.67
C VAL A 144 -15.63 -0.15 -5.07
N THR A 145 -15.41 -0.82 -6.20
CA THR A 145 -16.37 -1.79 -6.74
C THR A 145 -16.23 -3.20 -6.14
N ASP A 146 -15.21 -3.45 -5.32
CA ASP A 146 -15.04 -4.73 -4.64
C ASP A 146 -16.09 -4.85 -3.51
N ASP A 147 -17.05 -5.75 -3.70
CA ASP A 147 -18.14 -6.02 -2.77
C ASP A 147 -17.66 -6.62 -1.43
N LYS A 148 -16.43 -7.13 -1.38
CA LYS A 148 -15.82 -7.70 -0.17
C LYS A 148 -15.08 -6.65 0.66
N ILE A 149 -14.63 -5.55 0.06
CA ILE A 149 -13.80 -4.53 0.74
C ILE A 149 -14.58 -3.24 0.90
N LEU A 150 -14.64 -2.68 2.12
CA LEU A 150 -15.18 -1.35 2.33
C LEU A 150 -14.07 -0.30 2.22
N ALA A 151 -14.05 0.43 1.11
CA ALA A 151 -13.15 1.57 0.93
C ALA A 151 -13.77 2.84 1.55
N VAL A 152 -13.02 3.51 2.41
CA VAL A 152 -13.49 4.69 3.14
C VAL A 152 -12.48 5.84 3.13
N VAL A 153 -13.00 7.06 3.19
CA VAL A 153 -12.26 8.30 3.37
C VAL A 153 -12.99 9.14 4.39
N ASP A 154 -12.24 9.73 5.33
CA ASP A 154 -12.80 10.67 6.30
C ASP A 154 -13.35 11.91 5.57
N PRO A 155 -14.62 12.31 5.80
CA PRO A 155 -15.19 13.53 5.23
C PRO A 155 -14.33 14.79 5.49
N ASP A 156 -13.66 14.86 6.64
CA ASP A 156 -12.80 15.99 7.00
C ASP A 156 -11.51 15.98 6.17
N ASP A 157 -10.87 14.81 6.00
CA ASP A 157 -9.71 14.66 5.11
C ASP A 157 -10.07 15.00 3.65
N PHE A 158 -11.27 14.59 3.20
CA PHE A 158 -11.76 14.85 1.85
C PHE A 158 -11.97 16.34 1.59
N SER A 159 -12.64 17.03 2.52
CA SER A 159 -12.94 18.46 2.42
C SER A 159 -11.69 19.32 2.59
N ALA A 160 -10.83 19.01 3.56
CA ALA A 160 -9.57 19.73 3.80
C ALA A 160 -8.57 19.60 2.64
N SER A 161 -8.72 18.58 1.79
CA SER A 161 -7.90 18.41 0.58
C SER A 161 -8.24 19.39 -0.56
N LEU A 162 -9.35 20.13 -0.47
CA LEU A 162 -9.85 21.04 -1.51
C LEU A 162 -9.46 22.49 -1.23
N THR A 163 -8.30 22.91 -1.76
CA THR A 163 -7.91 24.32 -1.82
C THR A 163 -8.49 25.02 -3.05
N GLU A 164 -8.47 26.35 -3.10
CA GLU A 164 -8.89 27.13 -4.28
C GLU A 164 -8.17 26.69 -5.56
N ALA A 165 -6.85 26.48 -5.48
CA ALA A 165 -6.07 25.95 -6.60
C ALA A 165 -6.51 24.52 -7.01
N SER A 166 -6.85 23.68 -6.03
CA SER A 166 -7.33 22.32 -6.30
C SER A 166 -8.71 22.31 -6.95
N LEU A 167 -9.60 23.23 -6.55
CA LEU A 167 -10.91 23.39 -7.16
C LEU A 167 -10.81 23.83 -8.62
N LYS A 168 -9.88 24.74 -8.93
CA LYS A 168 -9.59 25.15 -10.31
C LYS A 168 -9.07 23.98 -11.15
N GLU A 169 -8.07 23.24 -10.64
CA GLU A 169 -7.55 22.04 -11.33
C GLU A 169 -8.65 20.99 -11.57
N LEU A 170 -9.55 20.82 -10.61
CA LEU A 170 -10.68 19.91 -10.72
C LEU A 170 -11.68 20.35 -11.80
N GLN A 171 -11.95 21.65 -11.94
CA GLN A 171 -12.80 22.17 -13.01
C GLN A 171 -12.19 21.90 -14.40
N ASP A 172 -10.87 22.05 -14.52
CA ASP A 172 -10.16 21.93 -15.80
C ASP A 172 -9.85 20.47 -16.19
N SER A 173 -9.92 19.52 -15.26
CA SER A 173 -9.51 18.13 -15.47
C SER A 173 -10.63 17.11 -15.32
N ARG A 174 -11.10 16.57 -16.45
CA ARG A 174 -12.05 15.43 -16.48
C ARG A 174 -11.52 14.19 -15.74
N LEU A 175 -10.20 13.99 -15.72
CA LEU A 175 -9.60 12.87 -14.99
C LEU A 175 -9.79 13.05 -13.47
N LYS A 176 -9.57 14.26 -12.95
CA LYS A 176 -9.77 14.58 -11.53
C LYS A 176 -11.25 14.55 -11.14
N GLN A 177 -12.15 14.98 -12.01
CA GLN A 177 -13.60 14.89 -11.78
C GLN A 177 -14.05 13.43 -11.61
N ARG A 178 -13.51 12.52 -12.43
CA ARG A 178 -13.76 11.08 -12.27
C ARG A 178 -13.16 10.52 -10.98
N SER A 179 -11.97 10.96 -10.58
CA SER A 179 -11.39 10.57 -9.28
C SER A 179 -12.25 11.05 -8.12
N ARG A 180 -12.75 12.28 -8.19
CA ARG A 180 -13.61 12.88 -7.17
C ARG A 180 -14.85 12.03 -6.90
N ALA A 181 -15.57 11.62 -7.95
CA ALA A 181 -16.76 10.79 -7.80
C ALA A 181 -16.46 9.45 -7.08
N LEU A 182 -15.27 8.88 -7.29
CA LEU A 182 -14.85 7.66 -6.57
C LEU A 182 -14.55 7.94 -5.10
N PHE A 183 -13.90 9.08 -4.80
CA PHE A 183 -13.67 9.48 -3.42
C PHE A 183 -14.96 9.87 -2.68
N GLU A 184 -15.91 10.52 -3.35
CA GLU A 184 -17.23 10.82 -2.78
C GLU A 184 -17.96 9.53 -2.38
N GLN A 185 -17.90 8.47 -3.20
CA GLN A 185 -18.44 7.17 -2.81
C GLN A 185 -17.75 6.56 -1.58
N MET A 186 -16.44 6.79 -1.40
CA MET A 186 -15.72 6.34 -0.21
C MET A 186 -16.10 7.17 1.03
N VAL A 187 -16.38 8.47 0.87
CA VAL A 187 -16.90 9.34 1.93
C VAL A 187 -18.30 8.89 2.35
N ASP A 188 -19.17 8.55 1.40
CA ASP A 188 -20.52 7.99 1.66
C ASP A 188 -20.49 6.64 2.40
N ASN A 189 -19.34 5.97 2.41
CA ASN A 189 -19.11 4.73 3.15
C ASN A 189 -18.57 4.94 4.56
N TRP A 190 -18.23 6.17 4.95
CA TRP A 190 -17.53 6.48 6.20
C TRP A 190 -18.23 5.93 7.44
N ASP A 191 -19.54 6.13 7.56
CA ASP A 191 -20.33 5.70 8.71
C ASP A 191 -20.62 4.20 8.71
N LYS A 192 -20.38 3.52 7.58
CA LYS A 192 -20.58 2.07 7.44
C LYS A 192 -19.39 1.25 7.92
N ARG A 193 -18.26 1.91 8.23
CA ARG A 193 -16.98 1.24 8.54
C ARG A 193 -17.00 0.37 9.80
N GLU A 194 -17.87 0.69 10.75
CA GLU A 194 -18.02 -0.04 12.02
C GLU A 194 -19.22 -1.00 12.00
N SER A 195 -20.15 -0.83 11.08
CA SER A 195 -21.41 -1.58 11.03
C SER A 195 -21.42 -2.75 10.06
N LEU A 196 -20.52 -2.74 9.06
CA LEU A 196 -20.40 -3.83 8.10
C LEU A 196 -19.29 -4.80 8.51
N ASP A 197 -19.58 -6.10 8.45
CA ASP A 197 -18.58 -7.16 8.63
C ASP A 197 -17.73 -7.34 7.37
N ARG A 198 -17.05 -6.27 6.94
CA ARG A 198 -16.17 -6.25 5.77
C ARG A 198 -14.78 -5.75 6.18
N PRO A 199 -13.70 -6.28 5.59
CA PRO A 199 -12.41 -5.62 5.66
C PRO A 199 -12.48 -4.18 5.18
N VAL A 200 -11.82 -3.27 5.89
CA VAL A 200 -11.83 -1.83 5.63
C VAL A 200 -10.48 -1.38 5.10
N VAL A 201 -10.50 -0.67 3.97
CA VAL A 201 -9.34 0.08 3.45
C VAL A 201 -9.63 1.56 3.63
N HIS A 202 -8.93 2.19 4.57
CA HIS A 202 -9.06 3.61 4.88
C HIS A 202 -7.96 4.40 4.17
N LEU A 203 -8.32 5.27 3.22
CA LEU A 203 -7.37 6.21 2.63
C LEU A 203 -7.34 7.48 3.49
N ARG A 204 -6.23 7.68 4.21
CA ARG A 204 -5.97 8.84 5.07
C ARG A 204 -5.13 9.85 4.33
N PHE A 205 -5.52 11.12 4.38
CA PHE A 205 -4.82 12.20 3.70
C PHE A 205 -4.26 13.21 4.70
N LEU A 206 -3.44 14.14 4.19
CA LEU A 206 -2.84 15.22 4.99
C LEU A 206 -2.09 14.74 6.25
N THR A 207 -1.65 13.47 6.24
CA THR A 207 -1.11 12.80 7.42
C THR A 207 0.31 12.31 7.11
N SER A 208 1.26 12.65 7.98
CA SER A 208 2.65 12.21 7.84
C SER A 208 3.06 11.36 9.05
N PRO A 209 3.68 10.19 8.82
CA PRO A 209 4.19 9.38 9.92
C PRO A 209 5.40 10.08 10.55
N ILE A 210 5.46 10.08 11.90
CA ILE A 210 6.52 10.75 12.66
C ILE A 210 7.48 9.77 13.34
N ARG A 211 7.01 8.55 13.66
CA ARG A 211 7.78 7.49 14.33
C ARG A 211 7.03 6.16 14.21
N ALA A 212 7.76 5.05 14.09
CA ALA A 212 7.23 3.72 14.33
C ALA A 212 7.45 3.35 15.80
N LEU A 213 6.41 2.82 16.46
CA LEU A 213 6.46 2.45 17.88
C LEU A 213 6.61 0.93 18.02
N PRO A 214 7.35 0.44 19.03
CA PRO A 214 7.39 -0.98 19.32
C PRO A 214 5.99 -1.48 19.74
N HIS A 215 5.77 -2.78 19.57
CA HIS A 215 4.58 -3.43 20.13
C HIS A 215 4.54 -3.19 21.64
N ARG A 216 3.37 -2.82 22.18
CA ARG A 216 3.16 -2.72 23.62
C ARG A 216 2.82 -4.12 24.11
N ASP A 217 3.65 -4.68 24.98
CA ASP A 217 3.36 -5.93 25.70
C ASP A 217 2.08 -5.80 26.54
#